data_AF-A0A6F8Y655-F1
#
_entry.id   AF-A0A6F8Y655-F1
#
_cell.length_a   1.000
_cell.length_b   1.000
_cell.length_c   1.000
_cell.angle_alpha   90.00
_cell.angle_beta   90.00
_cell.angle_gamma   90.00
#
_symmetry.space_group_name_H-M   'P 1'
#
loop_
_entity.id
_entity.type
_entity.pdbx_description
1 polymer ?
#
loop_
_entity_poly.entity_id
_entity_poly.type
_entity_poly.pdbx_seq_one_letter_code
_entity_poly.pdbx_strand_id
1 'polypeptide(L)'
;MDTIRPSPAALRLTPVEELQIASAIGVSFQASISQADSKINVLLVIYLASVTTVVSKPPATIAAEATPVGIALLAINLAGFAACGIAALAYLVRALRPRIPILGAPNPFAFPTVAQTDPPAPGAVTAAELVADAWRHNRLLAGIATAKNRLIIKAIWWICGMAVAAAAYLVQGCL
;
A
#
# COMPACT_ATOMS: atom_id res chain seq x y z
N MET A 1 29.79 -32.97 26.74
CA MET A 1 29.01 -32.42 25.61
C MET A 1 29.32 -30.95 25.53
N ASP A 2 30.43 -30.61 24.86
CA ASP A 2 30.86 -29.23 24.67
C ASP A 2 30.00 -28.58 23.60
N THR A 3 29.23 -27.58 24.00
CA THR A 3 28.54 -26.68 23.10
C THR A 3 29.59 -25.86 22.35
N ILE A 4 29.79 -26.16 21.07
CA ILE A 4 30.55 -25.31 20.15
C ILE A 4 29.81 -23.96 20.11
N ARG A 5 30.26 -23.00 20.91
CA ARG A 5 29.89 -21.60 20.81
C ARG A 5 30.65 -21.06 19.60
N PRO A 6 29.98 -20.70 18.48
CA PRO A 6 30.69 -20.10 17.36
C PRO A 6 31.38 -18.83 17.86
N SER A 7 32.70 -18.75 17.61
CA SER A 7 33.54 -17.60 17.95
C SER A 7 32.95 -16.33 17.32
N PRO A 8 32.90 -15.19 18.04
CA PRO A 8 32.38 -13.91 17.55
C PRO A 8 33.29 -13.22 16.52
N ALA A 9 34.16 -13.98 15.83
CA ALA A 9 34.66 -13.63 14.51
C ALA A 9 33.48 -13.74 13.53
N ALA A 10 32.57 -12.78 13.63
CA ALA A 10 31.43 -12.59 12.75
C ALA A 10 31.90 -12.80 11.31
N LEU A 11 31.20 -13.64 10.57
CA LEU A 11 31.38 -13.84 9.14
C LEU A 11 31.27 -12.46 8.47
N ARG A 12 32.40 -11.78 8.28
CA ARG A 12 32.44 -10.49 7.61
C ARG A 12 32.26 -10.79 6.14
N LEU A 13 31.05 -10.53 5.66
CA LEU A 13 30.74 -10.59 4.24
C LEU A 13 31.72 -9.69 3.50
N THR A 14 32.19 -10.17 2.35
CA THR A 14 32.90 -9.29 1.43
C THR A 14 31.95 -8.19 0.95
N PRO A 15 32.46 -7.00 0.60
CA PRO A 15 31.62 -5.93 0.07
C PRO A 15 30.75 -6.34 -1.14
N VAL A 16 31.24 -7.31 -1.93
CA VAL A 16 30.50 -7.85 -3.08
C VAL A 16 29.32 -8.71 -2.64
N GLU A 17 29.53 -9.62 -1.68
CA GLU A 17 28.45 -10.44 -1.11
C GLU A 17 27.39 -9.57 -0.42
N GLU A 18 27.83 -8.55 0.31
CA GLU A 18 26.91 -7.61 0.96
C GLU A 18 26.09 -6.82 -0.06
N LEU A 19 26.70 -6.37 -1.17
CA LEU A 19 26.00 -5.70 -2.25
C LEU A 19 24.97 -6.61 -2.95
N GLN A 20 25.30 -7.89 -3.14
CA GLN A 20 24.36 -8.88 -3.70
C GLN A 20 23.16 -9.08 -2.78
N ILE A 21 23.39 -9.22 -1.47
CA ILE A 21 22.33 -9.33 -0.46
C ILE A 21 21.46 -8.07 -0.46
N ALA A 22 22.08 -6.88 -0.43
CA ALA A 22 21.36 -5.62 -0.46
C ALA A 22 20.49 -5.50 -1.73
N SER A 23 21.02 -5.89 -2.89
CA SER A 23 20.28 -5.87 -4.15
C SER A 23 19.09 -6.83 -4.14
N ALA A 24 19.27 -8.06 -3.64
CA ALA A 24 18.20 -9.05 -3.51
C ALA A 24 17.07 -8.60 -2.56
N ILE A 25 17.44 -7.95 -1.45
CA ILE A 25 16.49 -7.32 -0.53
C ILE A 25 15.73 -6.18 -1.23
N GLY A 26 16.42 -5.37 -2.03
CA GLY A 26 15.82 -4.30 -2.82
C GLY A 26 14.73 -4.81 -3.76
N VAL A 27 14.99 -5.89 -4.50
CA VAL A 27 14.00 -6.57 -5.34
C VAL A 27 12.79 -7.03 -4.53
N SER A 28 13.03 -7.58 -3.34
CA SER A 28 11.94 -8.02 -2.44
C SER A 28 11.04 -6.85 -1.99
N PHE A 29 11.61 -5.67 -1.72
CA PHE A 29 10.80 -4.48 -1.41
C PHE A 29 10.03 -3.96 -2.62
N GLN A 30 10.62 -3.98 -3.82
CA GLN A 30 9.92 -3.61 -5.05
C GLN A 30 8.73 -4.54 -5.30
N ALA A 31 8.90 -5.85 -5.10
CA ALA A 31 7.81 -6.83 -5.19
C ALA A 31 6.72 -6.58 -4.12
N SER A 32 7.11 -6.19 -2.91
CA SER A 32 6.15 -5.80 -1.87
C SER A 32 5.33 -4.56 -2.26
N ILE A 33 5.98 -3.57 -2.86
CA ILE A 33 5.32 -2.34 -3.35
C ILE A 33 4.36 -2.67 -4.50
N SER A 34 4.75 -3.50 -5.47
CA SER A 34 3.87 -3.89 -6.59
C SER A 34 2.68 -4.72 -6.11
N GLN A 35 2.88 -5.59 -5.13
CA GLN A 35 1.78 -6.31 -4.48
C GLN A 35 0.82 -5.35 -3.76
N ALA A 36 1.34 -4.33 -3.09
CA ALA A 36 0.52 -3.30 -2.47
C ALA A 36 -0.32 -2.53 -3.51
N ASP A 37 0.26 -2.22 -4.67
CA ASP A 37 -0.45 -1.55 -5.77
C ASP A 37 -1.57 -2.42 -6.35
N SER A 38 -1.30 -3.72 -6.53
CA SER A 38 -2.32 -4.69 -6.93
C SER A 38 -3.48 -4.76 -5.94
N LYS A 39 -3.19 -4.79 -4.63
CA LYS A 39 -4.22 -4.76 -3.57
C LYS A 39 -5.07 -3.49 -3.64
N ILE A 40 -4.47 -2.33 -3.87
CA ILE A 40 -5.21 -1.07 -4.01
C ILE A 40 -6.17 -1.12 -5.20
N ASN A 41 -5.74 -1.67 -6.33
CA ASN A 41 -6.61 -1.84 -7.50
C ASN A 41 -7.79 -2.76 -7.21
N VAL A 42 -7.57 -3.89 -6.52
CA VAL A 42 -8.65 -4.79 -6.09
C VAL A 42 -9.63 -4.07 -5.16
N LEU A 43 -9.13 -3.29 -4.19
CA LEU A 43 -9.98 -2.53 -3.27
C LEU A 43 -10.79 -1.44 -3.99
N LEU A 44 -10.24 -0.80 -5.03
CA LEU A 44 -10.97 0.15 -5.87
C LEU A 44 -12.11 -0.52 -6.65
N VAL A 45 -11.89 -1.73 -7.17
CA VAL A 45 -12.94 -2.51 -7.84
C VAL A 45 -14.08 -2.82 -6.86
N ILE A 46 -13.76 -3.26 -5.64
CA ILE A 46 -14.77 -3.54 -4.60
C ILE A 46 -15.53 -2.26 -4.22
N TYR A 47 -14.81 -1.14 -4.08
CA TYR A 47 -15.42 0.17 -3.80
C TYR A 47 -16.43 0.56 -4.88
N LEU A 48 -16.03 0.53 -6.16
CA LEU A 48 -16.88 0.88 -7.28
C LEU A 48 -18.08 -0.05 -7.43
N ALA A 49 -17.90 -1.36 -7.22
CA ALA A 49 -18.99 -2.33 -7.22
C ALA A 49 -20.02 -2.03 -6.12
N SER A 50 -19.55 -1.66 -4.92
CA SER A 50 -20.42 -1.28 -3.80
C SER A 50 -21.20 0.01 -4.09
N VAL A 51 -20.56 1.03 -4.67
CA VAL A 51 -21.25 2.27 -5.12
C VAL A 51 -22.31 1.95 -6.16
N THR A 52 -21.95 1.20 -7.20
CA THR A 52 -22.87 0.86 -8.30
C THR A 52 -24.10 0.12 -7.78
N THR A 53 -23.89 -0.79 -6.82
CA THR A 53 -24.96 -1.56 -6.18
C THR A 53 -25.97 -0.69 -5.45
N VAL A 54 -25.50 0.28 -4.65
CA VAL A 54 -26.39 1.20 -3.91
C VAL A 54 -27.09 2.16 -4.87
N VAL A 55 -26.38 2.71 -5.86
CA VAL A 55 -26.95 3.66 -6.84
C VAL A 55 -28.03 3.01 -7.71
N SER A 56 -27.90 1.71 -8.02
CA SER A 56 -28.85 1.00 -8.88
C SER A 56 -30.23 0.76 -8.25
N LYS A 57 -30.36 0.92 -6.92
CA LYS A 57 -31.64 0.82 -6.20
C LYS A 57 -31.96 2.20 -5.61
N PRO A 58 -32.87 3.00 -6.19
CA PRO A 58 -33.16 4.33 -5.68
C PRO A 58 -33.80 4.27 -4.28
N PRO A 59 -33.42 5.14 -3.34
CA PRO A 59 -33.99 5.11 -1.99
C PRO A 59 -35.49 5.39 -1.96
N ALA A 60 -36.02 6.10 -2.95
CA ALA A 60 -37.45 6.36 -3.11
C ALA A 60 -38.27 5.07 -3.33
N THR A 61 -37.70 4.05 -3.98
CA THR A 61 -38.41 2.77 -4.19
C THR A 61 -38.50 1.97 -2.90
N ILE A 62 -37.49 2.08 -2.03
CA ILE A 62 -37.46 1.39 -0.73
C ILE A 62 -38.34 2.14 0.29
N ALA A 63 -38.32 3.47 0.26
CA ALA A 63 -39.08 4.29 1.20
C ALA A 63 -40.60 4.23 1.01
N ALA A 64 -41.08 3.90 -0.20
CA ALA A 64 -42.51 3.87 -0.52
C ALA A 64 -43.31 2.84 0.30
N GLU A 65 -42.66 1.75 0.72
CA GLU A 65 -43.27 0.64 1.45
C GLU A 65 -42.77 0.53 2.90
N ALA A 66 -41.86 1.44 3.30
CA ALA A 66 -41.18 1.37 4.59
C ALA A 66 -42.01 1.93 5.73
N THR A 67 -41.98 1.24 6.87
CA THR A 67 -42.44 1.79 8.16
C THR A 67 -41.55 2.98 8.58
N PRO A 68 -41.99 3.84 9.52
CA PRO A 68 -41.15 4.93 10.04
C PRO A 68 -39.80 4.46 10.57
N VAL A 69 -39.75 3.28 11.19
CA VAL A 69 -38.50 2.65 11.63
C VAL A 69 -37.65 2.22 10.43
N GLY A 70 -38.26 1.66 9.39
CA GLY A 70 -37.58 1.32 8.13
C GLY A 70 -36.93 2.54 7.46
N ILE A 71 -37.63 3.68 7.43
CA ILE A 71 -37.08 4.95 6.90
C ILE A 71 -35.89 5.43 7.72
N ALA A 72 -35.98 5.36 9.07
CA ALA A 72 -34.86 5.73 9.94
C ALA A 72 -33.63 4.84 9.69
N LEU A 73 -33.83 3.52 9.58
CA LEU A 73 -32.73 2.59 9.30
C LEU A 73 -32.16 2.78 7.89
N LEU A 74 -32.99 3.11 6.89
CA LEU A 74 -32.55 3.44 5.54
C LEU A 74 -31.60 4.65 5.54
N ALA A 75 -31.97 5.71 6.27
CA ALA A 75 -31.15 6.90 6.42
C ALA A 75 -29.82 6.58 7.13
N ILE A 76 -29.85 5.76 8.19
CA ILE A 76 -28.65 5.32 8.91
C ILE A 76 -27.72 4.52 8.00
N ASN A 77 -28.25 3.57 7.23
CA ASN A 77 -27.46 2.76 6.30
C ASN A 77 -26.81 3.60 5.21
N LEU A 78 -27.54 4.54 4.61
CA LEU A 78 -27.00 5.45 3.59
C LEU A 78 -25.94 6.39 4.16
N ALA A 79 -26.18 6.95 5.35
CA ALA A 79 -25.21 7.81 6.03
C ALA A 79 -23.93 7.02 6.38
N GLY A 80 -24.07 5.79 6.90
CA GLY A 80 -22.96 4.89 7.17
C GLY A 80 -22.19 4.52 5.91
N PHE A 81 -22.90 4.17 4.84
CA PHE A 81 -22.32 3.89 3.53
C PHE A 81 -21.50 5.08 3.00
N ALA A 82 -22.06 6.28 3.04
CA ALA A 82 -21.39 7.50 2.59
C ALA A 82 -20.16 7.83 3.45
N ALA A 83 -20.28 7.76 4.79
CA ALA A 83 -19.18 8.05 5.70
C ALA A 83 -18.01 7.05 5.52
N CYS A 84 -18.31 5.75 5.48
CA CYS A 84 -17.32 4.71 5.23
C CYS A 84 -16.72 4.82 3.83
N GLY A 85 -17.54 5.14 2.82
CA GLY A 85 -17.09 5.32 1.44
C GLY A 85 -16.13 6.50 1.28
N ILE A 86 -16.42 7.65 1.89
CA ILE A 86 -15.54 8.82 1.88
C ILE A 86 -14.20 8.49 2.57
N ALA A 87 -14.26 7.83 3.74
CA ALA A 87 -13.06 7.42 4.46
C ALA A 87 -12.22 6.42 3.65
N ALA A 88 -12.84 5.39 3.07
CA ALA A 88 -12.19 4.41 2.21
C ALA A 88 -11.47 5.09 1.04
N LEU A 89 -12.18 5.95 0.30
CA LEU A 89 -11.64 6.68 -0.84
C LEU A 89 -10.44 7.55 -0.43
N ALA A 90 -10.52 8.25 0.69
CA ALA A 90 -9.41 9.06 1.20
C ALA A 90 -8.15 8.22 1.46
N TYR A 91 -8.30 7.01 2.02
CA TYR A 91 -7.15 6.12 2.24
C TYR A 91 -6.61 5.52 0.93
N LEU A 92 -7.47 5.16 -0.01
CA LEU A 92 -7.07 4.66 -1.33
C LEU A 92 -6.30 5.72 -2.14
N VAL A 93 -6.81 6.95 -2.21
CA VAL A 93 -6.14 8.07 -2.90
C VAL A 93 -4.78 8.36 -2.27
N ARG A 94 -4.69 8.35 -0.92
CA ARG A 94 -3.41 8.53 -0.21
C ARG A 94 -2.43 7.38 -0.45
N ALA A 95 -2.92 6.17 -0.72
CA ALA A 95 -2.09 5.01 -1.01
C ALA A 95 -1.55 5.04 -2.45
N LEU A 96 -2.33 5.57 -3.40
CA LEU A 96 -1.94 5.79 -4.79
C LEU A 96 -1.01 6.99 -4.99
N ARG A 97 -1.05 7.98 -4.08
CA ARG A 97 -0.22 9.18 -4.21
C ARG A 97 1.26 8.81 -4.32
N PRO A 98 1.96 9.21 -5.40
CA PRO A 98 3.38 8.96 -5.55
C PRO A 98 4.13 9.55 -4.36
N ARG A 99 4.89 8.70 -3.65
CA ARG A 99 5.80 9.14 -2.60
C ARG A 99 7.18 9.30 -3.21
N ILE A 100 7.40 10.48 -3.77
CA ILE A 100 8.71 10.88 -4.27
C ILE A 100 9.45 11.46 -3.06
N PRO A 101 10.45 10.78 -2.49
CA PRO A 101 11.32 11.44 -1.52
C PRO A 101 11.96 12.64 -2.21
N ILE A 102 11.99 13.79 -1.52
CA ILE A 102 12.76 14.97 -1.95
C ILE A 102 14.17 14.48 -2.28
N LEU A 103 14.65 14.78 -3.49
CA LEU A 103 15.95 14.34 -4.01
C LEU A 103 17.03 14.55 -2.94
N GLY A 104 17.42 13.45 -2.27
CA GLY A 104 18.62 13.42 -1.46
C GLY A 104 19.86 13.42 -2.35
N ALA A 105 21.04 13.39 -1.73
CA ALA A 105 22.33 13.35 -2.40
C ALA A 105 22.34 12.41 -3.62
N PRO A 106 23.05 12.77 -4.72
CA PRO A 106 23.10 11.98 -5.95
C PRO A 106 23.30 10.50 -5.64
N ASN A 107 22.40 9.66 -6.14
CA ASN A 107 22.49 8.21 -6.01
C ASN A 107 22.84 7.64 -7.38
N PRO A 108 23.97 6.93 -7.54
CA PRO A 108 24.39 6.34 -8.81
C PRO A 108 23.41 5.27 -9.32
N PHE A 109 22.56 4.72 -8.46
CA PHE A 109 21.52 3.75 -8.82
C PHE A 109 20.15 4.37 -9.10
N ALA A 110 20.01 5.70 -9.02
CA ALA A 110 18.72 6.34 -9.32
C ALA A 110 18.52 6.48 -10.83
N PHE A 111 17.31 6.18 -11.31
CA PHE A 111 16.96 6.26 -12.74
C PHE A 111 17.35 7.59 -13.42
N PRO A 112 17.13 8.78 -12.81
CA PRO A 112 17.56 10.03 -13.43
C PRO A 112 19.08 10.14 -13.56
N THR A 113 19.83 9.69 -12.57
CA THR A 113 21.30 9.68 -12.60
C THR A 113 21.81 8.73 -13.69
N VAL A 114 21.31 7.49 -13.75
CA VAL A 114 21.71 6.52 -14.76
C VAL A 114 21.36 6.99 -16.18
N ALA A 115 20.27 7.73 -16.35
CA ALA A 115 19.86 8.26 -17.65
C ALA A 115 20.61 9.53 -18.09
N GLN A 116 21.23 10.26 -17.15
CA GLN A 116 21.81 11.60 -17.41
C GLN A 116 23.32 11.68 -17.21
N THR A 117 23.93 10.71 -16.53
CA THR A 117 25.38 10.69 -16.26
C THR A 117 25.99 9.41 -16.79
N ASP A 118 27.17 9.54 -17.40
CA ASP A 118 28.00 8.40 -17.77
C ASP A 118 28.33 7.58 -16.51
N PRO A 119 28.40 6.24 -16.63
CA PRO A 119 28.78 5.40 -15.52
C PRO A 119 30.16 5.82 -14.98
N PRO A 120 30.35 5.83 -13.64
CA PRO A 120 31.63 6.21 -13.06
C PRO A 120 32.76 5.35 -13.62
N ALA A 121 33.91 5.97 -13.87
CA ALA A 121 35.09 5.28 -14.38
C ALA A 121 35.45 4.07 -13.48
N PRO A 122 35.98 2.97 -14.04
CA PRO A 122 36.39 1.81 -13.24
C PRO A 122 37.34 2.23 -12.10
N GLY A 123 36.97 1.92 -10.86
CA GLY A 123 37.73 2.28 -9.65
C GLY A 123 37.41 3.66 -9.06
N ALA A 124 36.53 4.45 -9.66
CA ALA A 124 36.11 5.76 -9.13
C ALA A 124 35.15 5.66 -7.93
N VAL A 125 34.56 4.49 -7.69
CA VAL A 125 33.66 4.23 -6.56
C VAL A 125 34.11 2.95 -5.86
N THR A 126 34.19 3.00 -4.54
CA THR A 126 34.55 1.84 -3.72
C THR A 126 33.35 0.91 -3.53
N ALA A 127 33.61 -0.39 -3.36
CA ALA A 127 32.54 -1.35 -3.07
C ALA A 127 31.77 -1.01 -1.77
N ALA A 128 32.46 -0.40 -0.79
CA ALA A 128 31.84 0.06 0.45
C ALA A 128 30.84 1.22 0.23
N GLU A 129 31.15 2.16 -0.66
CA GLU A 129 30.22 3.24 -1.03
C GLU A 129 28.98 2.70 -1.74
N LEU A 130 29.14 1.75 -2.68
CA LEU A 130 28.02 1.10 -3.36
C LEU A 130 27.11 0.34 -2.40
N VAL A 131 27.68 -0.36 -1.41
CA VAL A 131 26.95 -1.04 -0.35
C VAL A 131 26.15 -0.04 0.51
N ALA A 132 26.78 1.07 0.90
CA ALA A 132 26.11 2.11 1.69
C ALA A 132 24.92 2.72 0.92
N ASP A 133 25.09 2.95 -0.38
CA ASP A 133 24.05 3.46 -1.27
C ASP A 133 22.91 2.45 -1.47
N ALA A 134 23.22 1.16 -1.65
CA ALA A 134 22.22 0.10 -1.76
C ALA A 134 21.37 0.00 -0.47
N TRP A 135 22.00 0.06 0.70
CA TRP A 135 21.27 0.07 1.98
C TRP A 135 20.46 1.33 2.22
N ARG A 136 20.94 2.49 1.76
CA ARG A 136 20.17 3.75 1.77
C ARG A 136 18.92 3.62 0.89
N HIS A 137 19.06 3.06 -0.31
CA HIS A 137 17.94 2.80 -1.22
C HIS A 137 16.92 1.82 -0.61
N ASN A 138 17.39 0.71 -0.04
CA ASN A 138 16.55 -0.28 0.62
C ASN A 138 15.74 0.31 1.79
N ARG A 139 16.33 1.19 2.59
CA ARG A 139 15.61 1.87 3.68
C ARG A 139 14.48 2.76 3.16
N LEU A 140 14.69 3.44 2.04
CA LEU A 140 13.64 4.23 1.39
C LEU A 140 12.51 3.33 0.87
N LEU A 141 12.84 2.23 0.17
CA LEU A 141 11.85 1.28 -0.33
C LEU A 141 11.04 0.64 0.80
N ALA A 142 11.71 0.21 1.88
CA ALA A 142 11.06 -0.34 3.05
C ALA A 142 10.08 0.66 3.68
N GLY A 143 10.50 1.93 3.84
CA GLY A 143 9.64 2.99 4.34
C GLY A 143 8.40 3.22 3.48
N ILE A 144 8.56 3.21 2.15
CA ILE A 144 7.44 3.32 1.20
C ILE A 144 6.49 2.12 1.35
N ALA A 145 7.03 0.89 1.36
CA ALA A 145 6.26 -0.34 1.49
C ALA A 145 5.43 -0.36 2.78
N THR A 146 6.06 -0.10 3.95
CA THR A 146 5.37 -0.06 5.25
C THR A 146 4.26 0.96 5.27
N ALA A 147 4.53 2.17 4.78
CA ALA A 147 3.53 3.22 4.82
C ALA A 147 2.42 3.02 3.76
N LYS A 148 2.64 2.28 2.67
CA LYS A 148 1.56 1.84 1.75
C LYS A 148 0.69 0.78 2.44
N ASN A 149 1.30 -0.24 3.01
CA ASN A 149 0.57 -1.32 3.71
C ASN A 149 -0.30 -0.78 4.87
N ARG A 150 0.19 0.20 5.63
CA ARG A 150 -0.60 0.83 6.70
C ARG A 150 -1.87 1.52 6.18
N LEU A 151 -1.81 2.16 5.01
CA LEU A 151 -2.98 2.79 4.41
C LEU A 151 -3.94 1.73 3.84
N ILE A 152 -3.43 0.65 3.26
CA ILE A 152 -4.23 -0.48 2.77
C ILE A 152 -5.02 -1.11 3.93
N ILE A 153 -4.38 -1.40 5.06
CA ILE A 153 -5.07 -1.96 6.24
C ILE A 153 -6.22 -1.05 6.68
N LYS A 154 -5.99 0.28 6.72
CA LYS A 154 -7.05 1.23 7.05
C LYS A 154 -8.15 1.25 6.00
N ALA A 155 -7.81 1.25 4.71
CA ALA A 155 -8.78 1.22 3.63
C ALA A 155 -9.67 -0.03 3.69
N ILE A 156 -9.11 -1.21 4.01
CA ILE A 156 -9.85 -2.46 4.18
C ILE A 156 -10.96 -2.30 5.23
N TRP A 157 -10.65 -1.76 6.41
CA TRP A 157 -11.65 -1.56 7.46
C TRP A 157 -12.82 -0.69 7.00
N TRP A 158 -12.54 0.40 6.29
CA TRP A 158 -13.57 1.29 5.78
C TRP A 158 -14.37 0.69 4.63
N ILE A 159 -13.72 -0.09 3.73
CA ILE A 159 -14.41 -0.83 2.67
C ILE A 159 -15.32 -1.91 3.25
N CYS A 160 -14.88 -2.63 4.27
CA CYS A 160 -15.73 -3.60 4.97
C CYS A 160 -16.96 -2.90 5.58
N GLY A 161 -16.77 -1.77 6.26
CA GLY A 161 -17.90 -0.98 6.79
C GLY A 161 -18.87 -0.51 5.70
N MET A 162 -18.33 -0.03 4.58
CA MET A 162 -19.11 0.36 3.41
C MET A 162 -19.89 -0.82 2.82
N ALA A 163 -19.26 -1.98 2.67
CA ALA A 163 -19.89 -3.19 2.14
C ALA A 163 -21.02 -3.71 3.05
N VAL A 164 -20.83 -3.66 4.37
CA VAL A 164 -21.86 -4.01 5.35
C VAL A 164 -23.05 -3.06 5.25
N ALA A 165 -22.80 -1.75 5.19
CA ALA A 165 -23.85 -0.75 5.03
C ALA A 165 -24.62 -0.92 3.70
N ALA A 166 -23.91 -1.24 2.61
CA ALA A 166 -24.53 -1.55 1.31
C ALA A 166 -25.38 -2.82 1.36
N ALA A 167 -24.91 -3.88 2.03
CA ALA A 167 -25.69 -5.10 2.19
C ALA A 167 -26.95 -4.88 3.03
N ALA A 168 -26.85 -4.14 4.13
CA ALA A 168 -27.99 -3.78 4.96
C ALA A 168 -29.03 -2.95 4.19
N TYR A 169 -28.56 -2.00 3.37
CA TYR A 169 -29.39 -1.23 2.44
C TYR A 169 -30.14 -2.13 1.44
N LEU A 170 -29.45 -3.10 0.85
CA LEU A 170 -30.07 -4.02 -0.10
C LEU A 170 -31.13 -4.91 0.52
N VAL A 171 -30.86 -5.44 1.72
CA VAL A 171 -31.78 -6.30 2.46
C VAL A 171 -33.09 -5.56 2.76
N GLN A 172 -33.02 -4.28 3.12
CA GLN A 172 -34.21 -3.45 3.33
C GLN A 172 -35.02 -3.26 2.06
N GLY A 173 -34.37 -3.15 0.90
CA GLY A 173 -35.07 -3.07 -0.38
C GLY A 173 -35.56 -4.41 -0.94
N CYS A 174 -35.50 -5.49 -0.17
CA CYS A 174 -36.03 -6.81 -0.52
C CYS A 174 -37.13 -7.29 0.46
N LEU A 175 -37.36 -6.56 1.55
CA LEU A 175 -38.39 -6.79 2.55
C LEU A 175 -39.56 -5.84 2.32
#